data_AF-A0A1Y5P1H9-F1
#
_entry.id   AF-A0A1Y5P1H9-F1
#
_cell.length_a   1.000
_cell.length_b   1.000
_cell.length_c   1.000
_cell.angle_alpha   90.00
_cell.angle_beta   90.00
_cell.angle_gamma   90.00
#
_symmetry.space_group_name_H-M   'P 1'
#
loop_
_entity.id
_entity.type
_entity.pdbx_description
1 polymer ?
#
loop_
_entity_poly.entity_id
_entity_poly.type
_entity_poly.pdbx_seq_one_letter_code
_entity_poly.pdbx_strand_id
1 'polypeptide(L)'
;MSTTLGTRRLTGSARIERGDARNKALFAPDTYDLVVTSPPYLNAIDYLRGHRLALIWMGHTLSELRSIRNISIGSEAARREAPTEPHEALVARAFKGLNHLDNGTHRLVLRYAHDMLELANNVHHCLVERGRVVVVVADSVLRGNRIPTGDIVTMALADKGLEVNSVQTREIPATLRYLPVVKAGNQLSKRMKSEYIITAVKVAS
;
A
#
# COMPACT_ATOMS: atom_id res chain seq x y z
N MET A 1 34.67 -17.00 -7.44
CA MET A 1 33.48 -17.22 -6.58
C MET A 1 32.25 -17.09 -7.46
N SER A 2 31.56 -18.20 -7.73
CA SER A 2 30.41 -18.25 -8.63
C SER A 2 29.13 -17.90 -7.87
N THR A 3 28.55 -16.73 -8.12
CA THR A 3 27.24 -16.29 -7.61
C THR A 3 26.16 -16.42 -8.69
N THR A 4 26.20 -17.52 -9.47
CA THR A 4 25.08 -17.84 -10.36
C THR A 4 23.93 -18.42 -9.53
N LEU A 5 22.71 -17.96 -9.81
CA LEU A 5 21.43 -18.60 -9.45
C LEU A 5 21.33 -19.98 -10.11
N GLY A 6 22.31 -20.86 -9.84
CA GLY A 6 22.41 -22.19 -10.40
C GLY A 6 21.20 -23.03 -9.99
N THR A 7 20.32 -23.26 -10.97
CA THR A 7 19.32 -24.34 -11.05
C THR A 7 18.73 -24.79 -9.72
N ARG A 8 18.16 -23.86 -8.95
CA ARG A 8 17.09 -24.23 -8.02
C ARG A 8 15.88 -24.60 -8.87
N ARG A 9 15.55 -25.88 -8.92
CA ARG A 9 14.29 -26.35 -9.52
C ARG A 9 13.16 -25.91 -8.60
N LEU A 10 12.59 -24.75 -8.89
CA LEU A 10 11.40 -24.24 -8.20
C LEU A 10 10.23 -25.16 -8.58
N THR A 11 9.78 -25.98 -7.64
CA THR A 11 8.59 -26.82 -7.79
C THR A 11 7.38 -26.07 -7.25
N GLY A 12 6.36 -25.86 -8.09
CA GLY A 12 5.12 -25.21 -7.70
C GLY A 12 4.32 -24.74 -8.91
N SER A 13 3.08 -24.33 -8.66
CA SER A 13 2.23 -23.65 -9.65
C SER A 13 2.12 -22.17 -9.30
N ALA A 14 2.15 -21.31 -10.30
CA ALA A 14 1.86 -19.89 -10.14
C ALA A 14 0.61 -19.53 -10.94
N ARG A 15 -0.28 -18.74 -10.32
CA ARG A 15 -1.43 -18.12 -10.98
C ARG A 15 -1.22 -16.61 -10.95
N ILE A 16 -1.28 -15.98 -12.11
CA ILE A 16 -1.10 -14.54 -12.27
C ILE A 16 -2.43 -13.96 -12.73
N GLU A 17 -2.92 -12.97 -12.00
CA GLU A 17 -4.14 -12.27 -12.34
C GLU A 17 -3.90 -10.77 -12.41
N ARG A 18 -4.57 -10.14 -13.37
CA ARG A 18 -4.59 -8.69 -13.52
C ARG A 18 -5.90 -8.17 -12.93
N GLY A 19 -5.81 -7.35 -11.89
CA GLY A 19 -6.98 -6.68 -11.33
C GLY A 19 -6.66 -5.78 -10.16
N ASP A 20 -7.72 -5.24 -9.58
CA ASP A 20 -7.65 -4.42 -8.37
C ASP A 20 -7.59 -5.30 -7.13
N ALA A 21 -6.54 -5.17 -6.31
CA ALA A 21 -6.38 -5.96 -5.09
C ALA A 21 -7.50 -5.78 -4.05
N ARG A 22 -8.38 -4.78 -4.23
CA ARG A 22 -9.58 -4.56 -3.40
C ARG A 22 -10.79 -5.36 -3.91
N ASN A 23 -10.73 -5.90 -5.12
CA ASN A 23 -11.80 -6.71 -5.70
C ASN A 23 -11.77 -8.14 -5.15
N LYS A 24 -12.78 -8.48 -4.35
CA LYS A 24 -12.95 -9.82 -3.76
C LYS A 24 -13.12 -10.93 -4.80
N ALA A 25 -13.70 -10.64 -5.96
CA ALA A 25 -13.93 -11.65 -6.99
C ALA A 25 -12.64 -12.28 -7.55
N LEU A 26 -11.48 -11.65 -7.33
CA LEU A 26 -10.17 -12.17 -7.75
C LEU A 26 -9.60 -13.21 -6.77
N PHE A 27 -10.14 -13.31 -5.55
CA PHE A 27 -9.58 -14.14 -4.50
C PHE A 27 -10.66 -15.01 -3.89
N ALA A 28 -10.46 -16.33 -3.93
CA ALA A 28 -11.36 -17.24 -3.25
C ALA A 28 -11.34 -17.03 -1.72
N PRO A 29 -12.50 -17.14 -1.04
CA PRO A 29 -12.56 -17.07 0.41
C PRO A 29 -11.75 -18.20 1.06
N ASP A 30 -11.19 -17.94 2.24
CA ASP A 30 -10.61 -18.98 3.12
C ASP A 30 -9.68 -19.97 2.39
N THR A 31 -8.80 -19.45 1.53
CA THR A 31 -7.98 -20.25 0.61
C THR A 31 -6.48 -20.08 0.85
N TYR A 32 -6.05 -18.93 1.34
CA TYR A 32 -4.62 -18.60 1.42
C TYR A 32 -4.10 -18.67 2.85
N ASP A 33 -2.97 -19.34 3.05
CA ASP A 33 -2.28 -19.41 4.35
C ASP A 33 -1.52 -18.11 4.70
N LEU A 34 -1.02 -17.42 3.67
CA LEU A 34 -0.17 -16.24 3.80
C LEU A 34 -0.46 -15.24 2.68
N VAL A 35 -0.71 -13.99 3.06
CA VAL A 35 -0.67 -12.83 2.17
C VAL A 35 0.59 -12.02 2.46
N VAL A 36 1.38 -11.72 1.44
CA VAL A 36 2.52 -10.79 1.54
C VAL A 36 2.27 -9.65 0.58
N THR A 37 2.25 -8.41 1.08
CA THR A 37 1.91 -7.25 0.25
C THR A 37 2.65 -5.98 0.68
N SER A 38 2.79 -5.06 -0.26
CA SER A 38 3.32 -3.71 -0.04
C SER A 38 2.42 -2.71 -0.79
N PRO A 39 1.26 -2.33 -0.23
CA PRO A 39 0.33 -1.45 -0.93
C PRO A 39 1.01 -0.12 -1.31
N PRO A 40 0.60 0.52 -2.42
CA PRO A 40 1.20 1.78 -2.84
C PRO A 40 1.19 2.83 -1.73
N TYR A 41 2.34 3.43 -1.43
CA TYR A 41 2.42 4.45 -0.38
C TYR A 41 1.82 5.76 -0.90
N LEU A 42 1.16 6.51 -0.02
CA LEU A 42 0.48 7.77 -0.36
C LEU A 42 1.40 8.84 -0.98
N ASN A 43 2.71 8.70 -0.79
CA ASN A 43 3.75 9.54 -1.41
C ASN A 43 4.81 8.75 -2.18
N ALA A 44 4.55 7.46 -2.49
CA ALA A 44 5.41 6.78 -3.46
C ALA A 44 5.21 7.48 -4.81
N ILE A 45 6.31 7.71 -5.51
CA ILE A 45 6.35 8.18 -6.90
C ILE A 45 5.12 7.63 -7.62
N ASP A 46 4.31 8.50 -8.25
CA ASP A 46 3.21 8.05 -9.10
C ASP A 46 3.81 7.10 -10.14
N TYR A 47 3.69 5.79 -9.88
CA TYR A 47 4.40 4.75 -10.62
C TYR A 47 3.99 4.80 -12.09
N LEU A 48 2.72 5.12 -12.34
CA LEU A 48 2.19 5.31 -13.68
C LEU A 48 2.77 6.56 -14.34
N ARG A 49 2.97 7.65 -13.60
CA ARG A 49 3.69 8.83 -14.11
C ARG A 49 5.14 8.49 -14.46
N GLY A 50 5.84 7.75 -13.60
CA GLY A 50 7.24 7.35 -13.79
C GLY A 50 7.45 6.42 -14.99
N HIS A 51 6.47 5.57 -15.30
CA HIS A 51 6.54 4.59 -16.39
C HIS A 51 5.69 4.96 -17.61
N ARG A 52 5.07 6.15 -17.65
CA ARG A 52 4.09 6.54 -18.69
C ARG A 52 4.62 6.35 -20.11
N LEU A 53 5.83 6.84 -20.41
CA LEU A 53 6.39 6.75 -21.77
C LEU A 53 6.74 5.31 -22.15
N ALA A 54 7.30 4.53 -21.21
CA ALA A 54 7.59 3.12 -21.43
C ALA A 54 6.31 2.31 -21.68
N LEU A 55 5.24 2.58 -20.93
CA LEU A 55 3.94 1.92 -21.10
C LEU A 55 3.30 2.28 -22.45
N ILE A 56 3.42 3.52 -22.91
CA ILE A 56 2.96 3.93 -24.25
C ILE A 56 3.75 3.20 -25.34
N TRP A 57 5.08 3.14 -25.19
CA TRP A 57 5.94 2.40 -26.12
C TRP A 57 5.58 0.91 -26.18
N MET A 58 5.17 0.30 -25.06
CA MET A 58 4.64 -1.07 -25.00
C MET A 58 3.19 -1.22 -25.51
N GLY A 59 2.61 -0.17 -26.09
CA GLY A 59 1.30 -0.22 -26.75
C GLY A 59 0.10 0.20 -25.89
N HIS A 60 0.30 0.70 -24.67
CA HIS A 60 -0.81 1.22 -23.86
C HIS A 60 -1.24 2.62 -24.29
N THR A 61 -2.54 2.85 -24.31
CA THR A 61 -3.11 4.17 -24.63
C THR A 61 -3.07 5.10 -23.42
N LEU A 62 -3.04 6.41 -23.70
CA LEU A 62 -3.20 7.44 -22.67
C LEU A 62 -4.54 7.35 -21.94
N SER A 63 -5.58 6.82 -22.58
CA SER A 63 -6.88 6.64 -21.97
C SER A 63 -6.82 5.55 -20.89
N GLU A 64 -6.26 4.39 -21.23
CA GLU A 64 -6.10 3.28 -20.30
C GLU A 64 -5.24 3.65 -19.09
N LEU A 65 -4.10 4.31 -19.31
CA LEU A 65 -3.21 4.71 -18.22
C LEU A 65 -3.87 5.70 -17.26
N ARG A 66 -4.69 6.63 -17.79
CA ARG A 66 -5.48 7.55 -16.95
C ARG A 66 -6.53 6.80 -16.15
N SER A 67 -7.24 5.85 -16.76
CA SER A 67 -8.24 5.04 -16.07
C SER A 67 -7.62 4.22 -14.93
N ILE A 68 -6.48 3.56 -15.16
CA ILE A 68 -5.77 2.78 -14.13
C ILE A 68 -5.28 3.70 -13.01
N ARG A 69 -4.73 4.87 -13.34
CA ARG A 69 -4.28 5.87 -12.35
C ARG A 69 -5.42 6.34 -11.46
N ASN A 70 -6.62 6.53 -12.01
CA ASN A 70 -7.76 7.02 -11.24
C ASN A 70 -8.28 5.99 -10.22
N ILE A 71 -8.11 4.71 -10.51
CA ILE A 71 -8.54 3.63 -9.61
C ILE A 71 -7.43 3.15 -8.69
N SER A 72 -6.16 3.43 -8.96
CA SER A 72 -5.05 2.95 -8.12
C SER A 72 -5.16 3.43 -6.67
N ILE A 73 -4.69 2.60 -5.75
CA ILE A 73 -4.59 2.94 -4.32
C ILE A 73 -3.75 4.20 -4.16
N GLY A 74 -4.24 5.14 -3.36
CA GLY A 74 -3.53 6.41 -3.11
C GLY A 74 -3.57 7.39 -4.29
N SER A 75 -4.47 7.19 -5.26
CA SER A 75 -4.69 8.14 -6.35
C SER A 75 -5.17 9.50 -5.83
N GLU A 76 -4.66 10.57 -6.44
CA GLU A 76 -5.17 11.93 -6.27
C GLU A 76 -6.56 12.13 -6.89
N ALA A 77 -6.99 11.21 -7.76
CA ALA A 77 -8.33 11.24 -8.32
C ALA A 77 -9.36 11.01 -7.20
N ALA A 78 -10.31 11.94 -7.08
CA ALA A 78 -11.42 11.79 -6.16
C ALA A 78 -12.18 10.47 -6.45
N ARG A 79 -12.58 9.75 -5.39
CA ARG A 79 -13.67 8.78 -5.54
C ARG A 79 -14.93 9.54 -5.93
N ARG A 80 -15.81 8.87 -6.67
CA ARG A 80 -17.18 9.34 -6.88
C ARG A 80 -17.99 9.30 -5.58
N GLU A 81 -17.66 8.36 -4.70
CA GLU A 81 -18.31 8.17 -3.40
C GLU A 81 -17.62 9.01 -2.32
N ALA A 82 -18.44 9.65 -1.47
CA ALA A 82 -17.96 10.36 -0.30
C ALA A 82 -17.40 9.37 0.75
N PRO A 83 -16.43 9.80 1.57
CA PRO A 83 -16.02 9.02 2.74
C PRO A 83 -17.24 8.71 3.63
N THR A 84 -17.29 7.49 4.17
CA THR A 84 -18.30 7.10 5.16
C THR A 84 -17.76 7.34 6.57
N GLU A 85 -18.63 7.44 7.57
CA GLU A 85 -18.26 7.59 9.00
C GLU A 85 -17.11 6.67 9.47
N PRO A 86 -17.08 5.35 9.15
CA PRO A 86 -15.95 4.49 9.51
C PRO A 86 -14.59 4.94 8.94
N HIS A 87 -14.57 5.55 7.76
CA HIS A 87 -13.34 6.03 7.13
C HIS A 87 -12.78 7.23 7.90
N GLU A 88 -13.64 8.17 8.25
CA GLU A 88 -13.27 9.35 9.03
C GLU A 88 -12.85 8.96 10.45
N ALA A 89 -13.58 8.04 11.08
CA ALA A 89 -13.24 7.50 12.40
C ALA A 89 -11.87 6.80 12.41
N LEU A 90 -11.55 6.00 11.39
CA LEU A 90 -10.23 5.38 11.27
C LEU A 90 -9.15 6.45 11.17
N VAL A 91 -9.31 7.43 10.28
CA VAL A 91 -8.29 8.47 10.10
C VAL A 91 -8.15 9.34 11.35
N ALA A 92 -9.23 9.66 12.04
CA ALA A 92 -9.19 10.41 13.29
C ALA A 92 -8.43 9.65 14.39
N ARG A 93 -8.60 8.32 14.48
CA ARG A 93 -7.82 7.48 15.41
C ARG A 93 -6.35 7.38 15.01
N ALA A 94 -6.06 7.19 13.73
CA ALA A 94 -4.71 6.99 13.20
C ALA A 94 -3.90 8.29 13.16
N PHE A 95 -4.56 9.43 12.93
CA PHE A 95 -3.89 10.70 12.67
C PHE A 95 -4.55 11.87 13.40
N LYS A 96 -4.05 12.15 14.61
CA LYS A 96 -4.48 13.29 15.45
C LYS A 96 -4.26 14.67 14.81
N GLY A 97 -3.40 14.77 13.79
CA GLY A 97 -3.05 16.01 13.11
C GLY A 97 -3.96 16.39 11.92
N LEU A 98 -5.02 15.62 11.66
CA LEU A 98 -5.84 15.71 10.45
C LEU A 98 -6.37 17.13 10.16
N ASN A 99 -6.82 17.84 11.19
CA ASN A 99 -7.42 19.17 11.08
C ASN A 99 -6.44 20.28 10.62
N HIS A 100 -5.13 20.01 10.66
CA HIS A 100 -4.09 20.95 10.24
C HIS A 100 -3.72 20.79 8.76
N LEU A 101 -4.30 19.81 8.08
CA LEU A 101 -4.04 19.57 6.66
C LEU A 101 -4.90 20.50 5.79
N ASP A 102 -4.35 20.89 4.64
CA ASP A 102 -5.17 21.50 3.60
C ASP A 102 -6.20 20.50 3.05
N ASN A 103 -7.32 21.02 2.52
CA ASN A 103 -8.43 20.21 2.01
C ASN A 103 -8.02 19.15 0.97
N GLY A 104 -6.99 19.40 0.17
CA GLY A 104 -6.50 18.44 -0.81
C GLY A 104 -5.80 17.26 -0.15
N THR A 105 -4.87 17.56 0.76
CA THR A 105 -4.17 16.53 1.54
C THR A 105 -5.13 15.74 2.42
N HIS A 106 -6.11 16.41 3.03
CA HIS A 106 -7.16 15.79 3.82
C HIS A 106 -7.92 14.71 3.03
N ARG A 107 -8.43 15.06 1.84
CA ARG A 107 -9.14 14.12 0.95
C ARG A 107 -8.27 12.95 0.52
N LEU A 108 -6.98 13.19 0.27
CA LEU A 108 -6.04 12.15 -0.13
C LEU A 108 -5.81 11.13 1.00
N VAL A 109 -5.67 11.59 2.25
CA VAL A 109 -5.54 10.72 3.42
C VAL A 109 -6.82 9.91 3.64
N LEU A 110 -8.00 10.53 3.55
CA LEU A 110 -9.30 9.83 3.68
C LEU A 110 -9.48 8.76 2.59
N ARG A 111 -9.15 9.10 1.34
CA ARG A 111 -9.15 8.16 0.21
C ARG A 111 -8.22 6.97 0.48
N TYR A 112 -7.03 7.22 0.99
CA TYR A 112 -6.09 6.15 1.32
C TYR A 112 -6.61 5.23 2.42
N ALA A 113 -7.18 5.79 3.49
CA ALA A 113 -7.80 4.98 4.55
C ALA A 113 -8.95 4.10 4.04
N HIS A 114 -9.79 4.65 3.16
CA HIS A 114 -10.83 3.88 2.48
C HIS A 114 -10.23 2.73 1.67
N ASP A 115 -9.18 2.99 0.89
CA ASP A 115 -8.52 1.98 0.08
C ASP A 115 -7.92 0.86 0.94
N MET A 116 -7.36 1.22 2.10
CA MET A 116 -6.80 0.26 3.05
C MET A 116 -7.85 -0.58 3.75
N LEU A 117 -9.02 -0.02 4.05
CA LEU A 117 -10.14 -0.78 4.61
C LEU A 117 -10.71 -1.80 3.62
N GLU A 118 -10.84 -1.43 2.33
CA GLU A 118 -11.25 -2.37 1.29
C GLU A 118 -10.19 -3.47 1.08
N LEU A 119 -8.91 -3.10 1.06
CA LEU A 119 -7.82 -4.05 0.94
C LEU A 119 -7.79 -5.02 2.13
N ALA A 120 -7.86 -4.50 3.36
CA ALA A 120 -7.88 -5.32 4.58
C ALA A 120 -9.10 -6.25 4.62
N ASN A 121 -10.27 -5.81 4.16
CA ASN A 121 -11.46 -6.63 4.05
C ASN A 121 -11.27 -7.78 3.06
N ASN A 122 -10.55 -7.55 1.96
CA ASN A 122 -10.25 -8.60 1.00
C ASN A 122 -9.18 -9.57 1.53
N VAL A 123 -8.16 -9.07 2.24
CA VAL A 123 -7.18 -9.91 2.93
C VAL A 123 -7.86 -10.82 3.95
N HIS A 124 -8.74 -10.28 4.79
CA HIS A 124 -9.51 -11.09 5.74
C HIS A 124 -10.40 -12.11 5.02
N HIS A 125 -11.03 -11.72 3.91
CA HIS A 125 -11.88 -12.62 3.12
C HIS A 125 -11.12 -13.84 2.61
N CYS A 126 -9.92 -13.65 2.05
CA CYS A 126 -9.21 -14.71 1.35
C CYS A 126 -8.32 -15.58 2.26
N LEU A 127 -7.92 -15.07 3.42
CA LEU A 127 -7.12 -15.85 4.38
C LEU A 127 -7.94 -16.97 5.02
N VAL A 128 -7.33 -18.14 5.20
CA VAL A 128 -7.85 -19.19 6.09
C VAL A 128 -7.84 -18.71 7.55
N GLU A 129 -8.58 -19.39 8.43
CA GLU A 129 -8.44 -19.19 9.88
C GLU A 129 -6.98 -19.39 10.31
N ARG A 130 -6.49 -18.51 11.18
CA ARG A 130 -5.08 -18.48 11.62
C ARG A 130 -4.07 -18.21 10.49
N GLY A 131 -4.55 -17.95 9.27
CA GLY A 131 -3.77 -17.44 8.15
C GLY A 131 -3.22 -16.05 8.47
N ARG A 132 -2.10 -15.70 7.84
CA ARG A 132 -1.32 -14.51 8.18
C ARG A 132 -1.24 -13.52 7.04
N VAL A 133 -1.17 -12.24 7.38
CA VAL A 133 -0.76 -11.20 6.44
C VAL A 133 0.50 -10.51 6.93
N VAL A 134 1.43 -10.28 6.01
CA VAL A 134 2.60 -9.43 6.20
C VAL A 134 2.47 -8.25 5.26
N VAL A 135 2.35 -7.05 5.82
CA VAL A 135 2.27 -5.80 5.08
C VAL A 135 3.54 -5.00 5.28
N VAL A 136 4.20 -4.64 4.18
CA VAL A 136 5.33 -3.72 4.18
C VAL A 136 4.84 -2.35 3.76
N VAL A 137 4.89 -1.39 4.66
CA VAL A 137 4.40 -0.03 4.41
C VAL A 137 5.28 1.00 5.09
N ALA A 138 5.27 2.22 4.58
CA ALA A 138 6.15 3.25 5.05
C ALA A 138 5.37 4.59 5.06
N ASP A 139 5.57 5.41 6.09
CA ASP A 139 4.91 6.71 6.24
C ASP A 139 5.16 7.72 5.13
N SER A 140 4.10 8.40 4.75
CA SER A 140 4.17 9.38 3.68
C SER A 140 4.49 10.78 4.20
N VAL A 141 5.10 11.62 3.35
CA VAL A 141 5.29 13.05 3.62
C VAL A 141 4.57 13.82 2.54
N LEU A 142 3.39 14.37 2.85
CA LEU A 142 2.59 15.14 1.91
C LEU A 142 2.68 16.62 2.23
N ARG A 143 3.23 17.40 1.30
CA ARG A 143 3.35 18.87 1.44
C ARG A 143 4.02 19.29 2.76
N GLY A 144 5.00 18.51 3.21
CA GLY A 144 5.71 18.73 4.47
C GLY A 144 5.06 18.12 5.71
N ASN A 145 3.82 17.63 5.61
CA ASN A 145 3.13 16.94 6.70
C ASN A 145 3.47 15.45 6.69
N ARG A 146 3.92 14.92 7.83
CA ARG A 146 4.06 13.47 8.00
C ARG A 146 2.68 12.84 8.16
N ILE A 147 2.38 11.88 7.30
CA ILE A 147 1.15 11.09 7.32
C ILE A 147 1.48 9.69 7.87
N PRO A 148 0.88 9.28 9.00
CA PRO A 148 1.14 7.99 9.63
C PRO A 148 0.44 6.86 8.86
N THR A 149 1.01 6.50 7.72
CA THR A 149 0.49 5.49 6.80
C THR A 149 0.56 4.10 7.43
N GLY A 150 1.60 3.83 8.22
CA GLY A 150 1.72 2.58 8.98
C GLY A 150 0.57 2.40 9.99
N ASP A 151 0.19 3.46 10.69
CA ASP A 151 -0.92 3.42 11.66
C ASP A 151 -2.26 3.23 10.96
N ILE A 152 -2.48 3.91 9.83
CA ILE A 152 -3.70 3.73 9.00
C ILE A 152 -3.86 2.27 8.56
N VAL A 153 -2.77 1.65 8.07
CA VAL A 153 -2.80 0.24 7.65
C VAL A 153 -3.06 -0.68 8.84
N THR A 154 -2.36 -0.46 9.95
CA THR A 154 -2.51 -1.25 11.19
C THR A 154 -3.96 -1.23 11.68
N MET A 155 -4.57 -0.04 11.73
CA MET A 155 -5.97 0.12 12.15
C MET A 155 -6.94 -0.48 11.13
N ALA A 156 -6.67 -0.36 9.84
CA ALA A 156 -7.54 -0.95 8.81
C ALA A 156 -7.58 -2.48 8.89
N LEU A 157 -6.45 -3.12 9.19
CA LEU A 157 -6.38 -4.57 9.44
C LEU A 157 -7.22 -4.94 10.67
N ALA A 158 -7.00 -4.25 11.79
CA ALA A 158 -7.74 -4.49 13.03
C ALA A 158 -9.26 -4.31 12.87
N ASP A 159 -9.70 -3.25 12.20
CA ASP A 159 -11.12 -2.97 11.94
C ASP A 159 -11.80 -4.02 11.05
N LYS A 160 -11.02 -4.83 10.33
CA LYS A 160 -11.50 -5.92 9.49
C LYS A 160 -11.31 -7.30 10.12
N GLY A 161 -11.04 -7.37 11.42
CA GLY A 161 -10.98 -8.63 12.17
C GLY A 161 -9.63 -9.33 12.10
N LEU A 162 -8.57 -8.65 11.68
CA LEU A 162 -7.21 -9.19 11.72
C LEU A 162 -6.51 -8.72 12.99
N GLU A 163 -6.07 -9.65 13.83
CA GLU A 163 -5.30 -9.34 15.03
C GLU A 163 -3.88 -8.95 14.63
N VAL A 164 -3.42 -7.75 15.02
CA VAL A 164 -2.05 -7.30 14.71
C VAL A 164 -1.09 -7.76 15.79
N ASN A 165 -0.26 -8.76 15.48
CA ASN A 165 0.65 -9.39 16.45
C ASN A 165 2.00 -8.66 16.53
N SER A 166 2.45 -8.01 15.45
CA SER A 166 3.72 -7.29 15.46
C SER A 166 3.79 -6.15 14.44
N VAL A 167 4.51 -5.10 14.81
CA VAL A 167 4.92 -4.01 13.92
C VAL A 167 6.42 -3.82 14.11
N GLN A 168 7.22 -4.26 13.16
CA GLN A 168 8.67 -4.09 13.18
C GLN A 168 9.07 -2.91 12.31
N THR A 169 10.11 -2.17 12.70
CA THR A 169 10.65 -1.08 11.89
C THR A 169 11.99 -1.50 11.30
N ARG A 170 12.17 -1.26 10.00
CA ARG A 170 13.39 -1.53 9.25
C ARG A 170 13.89 -0.23 8.62
N GLU A 171 15.20 0.02 8.64
CA GLU A 171 15.77 1.12 7.86
C GLU A 171 15.82 0.78 6.37
N ILE A 172 15.59 1.78 5.52
CA ILE A 172 15.72 1.67 4.07
C ILE A 172 17.13 2.13 3.69
N PRO A 173 18.05 1.21 3.34
CA PRO A 173 19.43 1.57 3.05
C PRO A 173 19.52 2.60 1.92
N ALA A 174 20.32 3.65 2.11
CA ALA A 174 20.47 4.71 1.12
C ALA A 174 21.03 4.20 -0.22
N THR A 175 21.83 3.13 -0.18
CA THR A 175 22.50 2.49 -1.32
C THR A 175 21.59 1.64 -2.19
N LEU A 176 20.40 1.24 -1.71
CA LEU A 176 19.45 0.40 -2.44
C LEU A 176 18.28 1.19 -3.05
N ARG A 177 18.41 2.52 -3.13
CA ARG A 177 17.36 3.38 -3.69
C ARG A 177 17.55 3.56 -5.19
N TYR A 178 16.47 3.34 -5.95
CA TYR A 178 16.44 3.51 -7.42
C TYR A 178 16.82 4.92 -7.88
N LEU A 179 16.61 5.94 -7.03
CA LEU A 179 17.07 7.31 -7.29
C LEU A 179 18.23 7.64 -6.34
N PRO A 180 19.40 8.07 -6.87
CA PRO A 180 20.55 8.40 -6.06
C PRO A 180 20.22 9.52 -5.07
N VAL A 181 20.75 9.39 -3.85
CA VAL A 181 20.70 10.45 -2.83
C VAL A 181 21.75 11.49 -3.22
N VAL A 182 21.50 12.26 -4.28
CA VAL A 182 22.38 13.37 -4.64
C VAL A 182 22.31 14.41 -3.52
N LYS A 183 23.43 15.07 -3.21
CA LYS A 183 23.54 16.25 -2.32
C LYS A 183 22.77 17.46 -2.90
N ALA A 184 21.50 17.28 -3.26
CA ALA A 184 20.66 18.27 -3.92
C ALA A 184 19.54 18.69 -2.97
N GLY A 185 19.83 19.70 -2.15
CA GLY A 185 18.85 20.53 -1.46
C GLY A 185 17.98 19.87 -0.39
N ASN A 186 17.43 20.72 0.50
CA ASN A 186 16.60 20.40 1.67
C ASN A 186 15.35 19.51 1.44
N GLN A 187 15.06 19.06 0.22
CA GLN A 187 13.88 18.26 -0.11
C GLN A 187 14.16 16.76 -0.27
N LEU A 188 15.32 16.36 -0.80
CA LEU A 188 15.68 14.94 -0.94
C LEU A 188 16.03 14.28 0.40
N SER A 189 16.51 15.05 1.37
CA SER A 189 16.80 14.62 2.75
C SER A 189 15.56 14.36 3.60
N LYS A 190 14.39 14.85 3.17
CA LYS A 190 13.07 14.62 3.83
C LYS A 190 12.40 13.31 3.40
N ARG A 191 13.08 12.50 2.58
CA ARG A 191 12.59 11.18 2.20
C ARG A 191 12.60 10.23 3.39
N MET A 192 11.61 9.35 3.39
CA MET A 192 11.44 8.36 4.42
C MET A 192 12.67 7.47 4.57
N LYS A 193 13.06 7.20 5.82
CA LYS A 193 14.27 6.45 6.16
C LYS A 193 13.98 5.06 6.70
N SER A 194 12.73 4.80 7.06
CA SER A 194 12.28 3.54 7.63
C SER A 194 10.99 3.09 6.97
N GLU A 195 10.73 1.80 7.05
CA GLU A 195 9.47 1.15 6.72
C GLU A 195 9.05 0.23 7.87
N TYR A 196 7.78 -0.11 7.88
CA TYR A 196 7.11 -0.96 8.85
C TYR A 196 6.80 -2.30 8.20
N ILE A 197 7.10 -3.37 8.93
CA ILE A 197 6.67 -4.74 8.63
C ILE A 197 5.58 -5.07 9.65
N ILE A 198 4.33 -5.01 9.20
CA ILE A 198 3.14 -5.27 10.00
C ILE A 198 2.75 -6.73 9.78
N THR A 199 2.67 -7.51 10.85
CA THR A 199 2.17 -8.89 10.80
C THR A 199 0.85 -8.98 11.54
N ALA A 200 -0.16 -9.53 10.87
CA ALA A 200 -1.47 -9.77 11.46
C ALA A 200 -1.99 -11.18 11.14
N VAL A 201 -2.90 -11.68 11.95
CA VAL A 201 -3.47 -13.03 11.87
C VAL A 201 -4.99 -12.94 11.79
N LYS A 202 -5.61 -13.77 10.95
CA LYS A 202 -7.06 -13.96 10.96
C LYS A 202 -7.45 -14.81 12.16
N VAL A 203 -8.24 -14.25 13.06
CA VAL A 203 -8.71 -14.95 14.27
C VAL A 203 -9.67 -16.08 13.86
N ALA A 204 -9.62 -17.22 14.56
CA ALA A 204 -10.60 -18.28 14.36
C ALA A 204 -11.97 -17.80 14.85
N SER A 205 -13.03 -18.10 14.09
CA SER A 205 -14.40 -17.72 14.46
C SER A 205 -15.00 -18.64 15.51
#